data_AF-A0A956I7S4-F1
#
_entry.id   AF-A0A956I7S4-F1
#
_cell.length_a   1.000
_cell.length_b   1.000
_cell.length_c   1.000
_cell.angle_alpha   90.00
_cell.angle_beta   90.00
_cell.angle_gamma   90.00
#
_symmetry.space_group_name_H-M   'P 1'
#
loop_
_entity.id
_entity.type
_entity.pdbx_description
1 polymer ?
#
loop_
_entity_poly.entity_id
_entity_poly.type
_entity_poly.pdbx_seq_one_letter_code
_entity_poly.pdbx_strand_id
1 'polypeptide(L)'
;GKNLFTNPFLSFFMHNLGAYRVDRRVSAAVYKEVLKTFSQVMIERGYHSLFFPGGTRSRSNLIESHLKLGLAGSAVSAFANNRVHGVDRNVYFVPATINYELVLEGETLVEDWLKEEGKARYIIEDDEFSRLDRWVTFFRKIVGMQAACIIRFGAPLDCFGNPVDDEGHSTTPGGRSIDPGTYVERRGKPVNDGARDAAYTRELSDVLVDRYRQETVLMATSLVAHVLFRRLVRETPGLDLFARLRVRGEITMPREELVAEVGALRDRLLELQAQNVVRINDAIATLDPRILVDRALAVWNGYHTRVAAKVLGADVTAEDPTLLLYYQNRLVPFATRVVTCAEDEAAAAEIARIGGRR
;
A
#
# COMPACT_ATOMS: atom_id res chain seq x y z
N GLY A 1 -7.72 4.07 -15.36
CA GLY A 1 -6.87 4.58 -16.46
C GLY A 1 -7.69 5.35 -17.47
N LYS A 2 -8.37 4.66 -18.42
CA LYS A 2 -9.11 5.32 -19.51
C LYS A 2 -10.16 6.35 -19.05
N ASN A 3 -10.85 6.07 -17.94
CA ASN A 3 -11.86 6.97 -17.35
C ASN A 3 -11.29 8.30 -16.79
N LEU A 4 -9.98 8.42 -16.61
CA LEU A 4 -9.34 9.68 -16.19
C LEU A 4 -9.12 10.62 -17.38
N PHE A 5 -8.97 10.07 -18.59
CA PHE A 5 -8.80 10.83 -19.83
C PHE A 5 -10.11 11.27 -20.49
N THR A 6 -11.26 10.85 -19.92
CA THR A 6 -12.58 11.32 -20.37
C THR A 6 -12.98 12.64 -19.72
N ASN A 7 -12.31 13.04 -18.61
CA ASN A 7 -12.49 14.36 -18.01
C ASN A 7 -11.55 15.38 -18.70
N PRO A 8 -12.06 16.45 -19.33
CA PRO A 8 -11.25 17.40 -20.10
C PRO A 8 -10.11 18.05 -19.32
N PHE A 9 -10.36 18.42 -18.06
CA PHE A 9 -9.36 19.08 -17.21
C PHE A 9 -8.22 18.13 -16.88
N LEU A 10 -8.55 16.92 -16.44
CA LEU A 10 -7.55 15.91 -16.07
C LEU A 10 -6.79 15.38 -17.30
N SER A 11 -7.48 15.27 -18.43
CA SER A 11 -6.88 14.90 -19.72
C SER A 11 -5.79 15.90 -20.16
N PHE A 12 -6.01 17.21 -19.98
CA PHE A 12 -5.01 18.24 -20.31
C PHE A 12 -3.70 18.04 -19.53
N PHE A 13 -3.79 17.85 -18.20
CA PHE A 13 -2.60 17.59 -17.38
C PHE A 13 -1.92 16.27 -17.75
N MET A 14 -2.69 15.19 -17.97
CA MET A 14 -2.11 13.89 -18.29
C MET A 14 -1.40 13.86 -19.65
N HIS A 15 -1.89 14.61 -20.65
CA HIS A 15 -1.19 14.73 -21.93
C HIS A 15 0.13 15.50 -21.80
N ASN A 16 0.14 16.58 -21.01
CA ASN A 16 1.35 17.38 -20.81
C ASN A 16 2.41 16.69 -19.93
N LEU A 17 2.01 15.68 -19.14
CA LEU A 17 2.90 14.87 -18.31
C LEU A 17 3.45 13.63 -19.04
N GLY A 18 3.12 13.44 -20.33
CA GLY A 18 3.60 12.29 -21.11
C GLY A 18 2.97 10.95 -20.71
N ALA A 19 1.78 10.96 -20.10
CA ALA A 19 1.12 9.74 -19.64
C ALA A 19 0.63 8.89 -20.81
N TYR A 20 0.98 7.59 -20.81
CA TYR A 20 0.49 6.62 -21.78
C TYR A 20 -0.58 5.70 -21.18
N ARG A 21 -1.46 5.17 -22.03
CA ARG A 21 -2.61 4.37 -21.60
C ARG A 21 -2.27 2.88 -21.63
N VAL A 22 -2.62 2.18 -20.56
CA VAL A 22 -2.59 0.72 -20.50
C VAL A 22 -4.03 0.18 -20.45
N ASP A 23 -4.45 -0.55 -21.48
CA ASP A 23 -5.66 -1.37 -21.43
C ASP A 23 -5.32 -2.81 -21.06
N ARG A 24 -5.67 -3.18 -19.83
CA ARG A 24 -5.47 -4.54 -19.29
C ARG A 24 -6.36 -5.61 -19.92
N ARG A 25 -7.45 -5.22 -20.60
CA ARG A 25 -8.38 -6.16 -21.24
C ARG A 25 -7.86 -6.66 -22.57
N VAL A 26 -6.89 -5.94 -23.17
CA VAL A 26 -6.27 -6.34 -24.43
C VAL A 26 -5.19 -7.37 -24.12
N SER A 27 -5.47 -8.63 -24.47
CA SER A 27 -4.56 -9.75 -24.26
C SER A 27 -3.56 -9.96 -25.41
N ALA A 28 -3.78 -9.29 -26.56
CA ALA A 28 -2.99 -9.42 -27.78
C ALA A 28 -1.48 -9.24 -27.53
N ALA A 29 -0.68 -10.16 -28.07
CA ALA A 29 0.77 -10.17 -27.87
C ALA A 29 1.43 -8.88 -28.38
N VAL A 30 1.08 -8.46 -29.61
CA VAL A 30 1.59 -7.24 -30.23
C VAL A 30 1.33 -6.00 -29.38
N TYR A 31 0.16 -5.89 -28.74
CA TYR A 31 -0.17 -4.77 -27.87
C TYR A 31 0.77 -4.72 -26.65
N LYS A 32 1.00 -5.87 -26.02
CA LYS A 32 1.90 -5.98 -24.86
C LYS A 32 3.35 -5.71 -25.24
N GLU A 33 3.78 -6.18 -26.40
CA GLU A 33 5.13 -5.95 -26.93
C GLU A 33 5.34 -4.46 -27.23
N VAL A 34 4.45 -3.82 -27.99
CA VAL A 34 4.52 -2.38 -28.27
C VAL A 34 4.52 -1.57 -26.98
N LEU A 35 3.69 -1.92 -26.00
CA LEU A 35 3.67 -1.25 -24.70
C LEU A 35 5.01 -1.35 -23.95
N LYS A 36 5.58 -2.57 -23.89
CA LYS A 36 6.87 -2.81 -23.23
C LYS A 36 8.00 -2.08 -23.95
N THR A 37 8.04 -2.14 -25.28
CA THR A 37 9.04 -1.47 -26.12
C THR A 37 8.93 0.05 -26.00
N PHE A 38 7.72 0.60 -26.00
CA PHE A 38 7.49 2.02 -25.76
C PHE A 38 8.05 2.45 -24.40
N SER A 39 7.71 1.73 -23.33
CA SER A 39 8.24 2.02 -21.99
C SER A 39 9.76 1.89 -21.93
N GLN A 40 10.34 0.89 -22.60
CA GLN A 40 11.79 0.68 -22.66
C GLN A 40 12.47 1.86 -23.35
N VAL A 41 12.06 2.22 -24.57
CA VAL A 41 12.66 3.31 -25.36
C VAL A 41 12.55 4.66 -24.65
N MET A 42 11.46 4.91 -23.92
CA MET A 42 11.32 6.12 -23.10
C MET A 42 12.40 6.19 -22.02
N ILE A 43 12.64 5.09 -21.30
CA ILE A 43 13.66 5.01 -20.25
C ILE A 43 15.07 5.09 -20.85
N GLU A 44 15.32 4.41 -21.99
CA GLU A 44 16.58 4.50 -22.72
C GLU A 44 16.92 5.95 -23.06
N ARG A 45 15.93 6.76 -23.44
CA ARG A 45 16.07 8.19 -23.75
C ARG A 45 16.15 9.11 -22.53
N GLY A 46 16.09 8.58 -21.31
CA GLY A 46 16.21 9.35 -20.06
C GLY A 46 14.91 9.96 -19.56
N TYR A 47 13.74 9.55 -20.06
CA TYR A 47 12.46 10.01 -19.51
C TYR A 47 12.07 9.23 -18.25
N HIS A 48 11.42 9.92 -17.30
CA HIS A 48 10.86 9.29 -16.11
C HIS A 48 9.62 8.44 -16.45
N SER A 49 9.47 7.32 -15.76
CA SER A 49 8.31 6.44 -15.86
C SER A 49 7.68 6.26 -14.49
N LEU A 50 6.37 6.51 -14.39
CA LEU A 50 5.57 6.27 -13.19
C LEU A 50 4.60 5.11 -13.48
N PHE A 51 4.61 4.08 -12.65
CA PHE A 51 3.68 2.96 -12.78
C PHE A 51 3.22 2.45 -11.42
N PHE A 52 2.04 1.81 -11.42
CA PHE A 52 1.45 1.19 -10.23
C PHE A 52 1.54 -0.34 -10.36
N PRO A 53 2.49 -1.00 -9.67
CA PRO A 53 2.76 -2.42 -9.89
C PRO A 53 1.65 -3.37 -9.46
N GLY A 54 0.75 -2.98 -8.54
CA GLY A 54 -0.46 -3.77 -8.24
C GLY A 54 -1.43 -3.83 -9.44
N GLY A 55 -1.36 -2.86 -10.35
CA GLY A 55 -2.16 -2.79 -11.58
C GLY A 55 -3.64 -2.43 -11.36
N THR A 56 -4.10 -2.33 -10.12
CA THR A 56 -5.41 -1.81 -9.69
C THR A 56 -5.28 -1.09 -8.36
N ARG A 57 -6.34 -0.40 -7.92
CA ARG A 57 -6.47 0.07 -6.54
C ARG A 57 -6.40 -1.11 -5.58
N SER A 58 -5.79 -0.93 -4.41
CA SER A 58 -5.79 -1.94 -3.34
C SER A 58 -7.21 -2.07 -2.79
N ARG A 59 -7.82 -3.23 -2.98
CA ARG A 59 -9.19 -3.52 -2.54
C ARG A 59 -9.29 -3.88 -1.07
N SER A 60 -8.29 -4.57 -0.54
CA SER A 60 -8.22 -4.96 0.88
C SER A 60 -7.56 -3.91 1.77
N ASN A 61 -6.85 -2.94 1.18
CA ASN A 61 -5.93 -2.04 1.88
C ASN A 61 -4.73 -2.73 2.55
N LEU A 62 -4.47 -4.01 2.23
CA LEU A 62 -3.21 -4.67 2.58
C LEU A 62 -2.06 -3.97 1.86
N ILE A 63 -0.87 -3.99 2.47
CA ILE A 63 0.38 -3.62 1.79
C ILE A 63 0.62 -4.64 0.68
N GLU A 64 0.91 -4.16 -0.54
CA GLU A 64 1.07 -5.04 -1.71
C GLU A 64 2.23 -6.01 -1.50
N SER A 65 1.94 -7.31 -1.65
CA SER A 65 2.92 -8.39 -1.52
C SER A 65 3.32 -9.01 -2.87
N HIS A 66 2.62 -8.67 -3.95
CA HIS A 66 2.89 -9.20 -5.29
C HIS A 66 2.80 -8.10 -6.35
N LEU A 67 3.86 -7.97 -7.15
CA LEU A 67 3.99 -6.90 -8.14
C LEU A 67 3.89 -7.44 -9.56
N LYS A 68 3.22 -6.69 -10.46
CA LYS A 68 3.23 -6.97 -11.89
C LYS A 68 4.52 -6.45 -12.51
N LEU A 69 5.40 -7.38 -12.88
CA LEU A 69 6.78 -7.11 -13.28
C LEU A 69 6.94 -6.54 -14.70
N GLY A 70 5.87 -6.46 -15.48
CA GLY A 70 5.96 -6.13 -16.91
C GLY A 70 6.66 -4.80 -17.21
N LEU A 71 6.31 -3.73 -16.49
CA LEU A 71 6.90 -2.40 -16.68
C LEU A 71 8.24 -2.23 -15.96
N ALA A 72 8.43 -2.92 -14.83
CA ALA A 72 9.74 -2.97 -14.17
C ALA A 72 10.79 -3.64 -15.09
N GLY A 73 10.41 -4.73 -15.76
CA GLY A 73 11.27 -5.41 -16.73
C GLY A 73 11.68 -4.52 -17.90
N SER A 74 10.81 -3.62 -18.38
CA SER A 74 11.18 -2.64 -19.40
C SER A 74 12.32 -1.72 -18.98
N ALA A 75 12.44 -1.40 -17.68
CA ALA A 75 13.53 -0.58 -17.16
C ALA A 75 14.86 -1.35 -17.09
N VAL A 76 14.81 -2.63 -16.68
CA VAL A 76 16.00 -3.52 -16.67
C VAL A 76 16.51 -3.72 -18.10
N SER A 77 15.61 -3.99 -19.06
CA SER A 77 15.96 -4.10 -20.47
C SER A 77 16.51 -2.79 -21.04
N ALA A 78 15.96 -1.64 -20.65
CA ALA A 78 16.48 -0.33 -21.06
C ALA A 78 17.91 -0.10 -20.55
N PHE A 79 18.19 -0.45 -19.29
CA PHE A 79 19.54 -0.38 -18.71
C PHE A 79 20.52 -1.28 -19.48
N ALA A 80 20.17 -2.56 -19.69
CA ALA A 80 21.01 -3.49 -20.44
C ALA A 80 21.28 -3.00 -21.86
N ASN A 81 20.24 -2.54 -22.56
CA ASN A 81 20.34 -2.08 -23.94
C ASN A 81 21.18 -0.80 -24.05
N ASN A 82 21.07 0.12 -23.11
CA ASN A 82 21.95 1.30 -23.04
C ASN A 82 23.43 0.88 -22.93
N ARG A 83 23.75 -0.04 -22.00
CA ARG A 83 25.13 -0.54 -21.82
C ARG A 83 25.67 -1.24 -23.07
N VAL A 84 24.84 -2.04 -23.76
CA VAL A 84 25.20 -2.67 -25.05
C VAL A 84 25.54 -1.62 -26.12
N HIS A 85 24.83 -0.50 -26.14
CA HIS A 85 25.09 0.60 -27.09
C HIS A 85 26.17 1.59 -26.61
N GLY A 86 26.89 1.29 -25.53
CA GLY A 86 27.94 2.16 -24.99
C GLY A 86 27.41 3.44 -24.33
N VAL A 87 26.12 3.46 -23.96
CA VAL A 87 25.50 4.56 -23.24
C VAL A 87 25.54 4.26 -21.75
N ASP A 88 26.37 5.00 -21.02
CA ASP A 88 26.44 4.88 -19.56
C ASP A 88 25.36 5.74 -18.88
N ARG A 89 24.15 5.17 -18.80
CA ARG A 89 23.00 5.81 -18.15
C ARG A 89 22.42 4.87 -17.11
N ASN A 90 22.49 5.31 -15.85
CA ASN A 90 21.85 4.60 -14.76
C ASN A 90 20.32 4.71 -14.83
N VAL A 91 19.66 3.68 -14.31
CA VAL A 91 18.20 3.61 -14.19
C VAL A 91 17.89 3.23 -12.75
N TYR A 92 17.09 4.08 -12.10
CA TYR A 92 16.75 3.92 -10.69
C TYR A 92 15.26 3.64 -10.51
N PHE A 93 14.95 2.84 -9.51
CA PHE A 93 13.62 2.63 -8.97
C PHE A 93 13.49 3.38 -7.66
N VAL A 94 12.54 4.31 -7.60
CA VAL A 94 12.18 5.02 -6.36
C VAL A 94 10.84 4.46 -5.87
N PRO A 95 10.83 3.58 -4.84
CA PRO A 95 9.58 3.06 -4.31
C PRO A 95 8.78 4.21 -3.68
N ALA A 96 7.48 4.27 -3.95
CA ALA A 96 6.60 5.28 -3.39
C ALA A 96 5.34 4.65 -2.80
N THR A 97 4.95 5.07 -1.59
CA THR A 97 3.70 4.69 -0.93
C THR A 97 2.76 5.89 -0.85
N ILE A 98 1.45 5.63 -0.95
CA ILE A 98 0.41 6.62 -0.76
C ILE A 98 -0.49 6.12 0.36
N ASN A 99 -0.60 6.91 1.42
CA ASN A 99 -1.21 6.54 2.68
C ASN A 99 -2.33 7.53 3.00
N TYR A 100 -3.55 7.03 3.15
CA TYR A 100 -4.74 7.86 3.37
C TYR A 100 -5.29 7.61 4.76
N GLU A 101 -5.61 8.68 5.48
CA GLU A 101 -6.37 8.58 6.73
C GLU A 101 -7.78 8.04 6.48
N LEU A 102 -8.38 8.45 5.35
CA LEU A 102 -9.72 8.06 4.92
C LEU A 102 -9.70 7.73 3.43
N VAL A 103 -10.16 6.54 3.06
CA VAL A 103 -10.29 6.15 1.65
C VAL A 103 -11.74 6.31 1.21
N LEU A 104 -11.98 7.14 0.18
CA LEU A 104 -13.30 7.42 -0.41
C LEU A 104 -14.12 6.15 -0.69
N GLU A 105 -13.45 5.16 -1.28
CA GLU A 105 -14.04 3.93 -1.79
C GLU A 105 -13.84 2.76 -0.82
N GLY A 106 -13.39 3.03 0.42
CA GLY A 106 -12.98 1.97 1.34
C GLY A 106 -14.06 0.91 1.55
N GLU A 107 -15.32 1.34 1.65
CA GLU A 107 -16.49 0.49 1.76
C GLU A 107 -16.66 -0.46 0.56
N THR A 108 -16.71 0.06 -0.66
CA THR A 108 -16.91 -0.77 -1.86
C THR A 108 -15.68 -1.61 -2.19
N LEU A 109 -14.48 -1.10 -1.92
CA LEU A 109 -13.22 -1.79 -2.14
C LEU A 109 -13.11 -3.05 -1.26
N VAL A 110 -13.42 -2.95 0.03
CA VAL A 110 -13.33 -4.10 0.93
C VAL A 110 -14.38 -5.15 0.59
N GLU A 111 -15.57 -4.74 0.18
CA GLU A 111 -16.62 -5.66 -0.28
C GLU A 111 -16.20 -6.42 -1.53
N ASP A 112 -15.63 -5.75 -2.53
CA ASP A 112 -15.08 -6.39 -3.71
C ASP A 112 -14.03 -7.44 -3.34
N TRP A 113 -13.14 -7.10 -2.40
CA TRP A 113 -12.12 -8.04 -1.94
C TRP A 113 -12.75 -9.25 -1.22
N LEU A 114 -13.72 -9.03 -0.33
CA LEU A 114 -14.43 -10.10 0.37
C LEU A 114 -15.25 -10.99 -0.57
N LYS A 115 -15.81 -10.44 -1.67
CA LYS A 115 -16.46 -11.21 -2.74
C LYS A 115 -15.45 -12.14 -3.42
N GLU A 116 -14.27 -11.62 -3.77
CA GLU A 116 -13.19 -12.39 -4.42
C GLU A 116 -12.65 -13.52 -3.50
N GLU A 117 -12.46 -13.23 -2.21
CA GLU A 117 -12.02 -14.22 -1.21
C GLU A 117 -13.11 -15.22 -0.84
N GLY A 118 -14.37 -14.77 -0.77
CA GLY A 118 -15.47 -15.50 -0.16
C GLY A 118 -16.24 -16.44 -1.08
N LYS A 119 -16.09 -16.29 -2.41
CA LYS A 119 -16.64 -17.05 -3.58
C LYS A 119 -18.12 -17.53 -3.55
N ALA A 120 -18.72 -17.85 -2.41
CA ALA A 120 -20.10 -18.27 -2.20
C ALA A 120 -20.76 -17.77 -0.87
N ARG A 121 -20.02 -17.10 0.04
CA ARG A 121 -20.54 -16.70 1.37
C ARG A 121 -20.92 -15.21 1.51
N TYR A 122 -20.66 -14.41 0.48
CA TYR A 122 -20.82 -12.95 0.50
C TYR A 122 -21.75 -12.52 -0.64
N ILE A 123 -23.03 -12.29 -0.31
CA ILE A 123 -24.02 -11.72 -1.22
C ILE A 123 -24.27 -10.31 -0.71
N ILE A 124 -23.96 -9.28 -1.51
CA ILE A 124 -24.35 -7.90 -1.23
C ILE A 124 -24.78 -7.24 -2.55
N GLU A 125 -25.89 -6.49 -2.44
CA GLU A 125 -26.50 -5.62 -3.44
C GLU A 125 -25.53 -4.54 -3.94
N ASP A 126 -25.52 -4.35 -5.26
CA ASP A 126 -24.73 -3.31 -5.92
C ASP A 126 -25.19 -1.93 -5.45
N ASP A 127 -24.26 -1.00 -5.25
CA ASP A 127 -24.61 0.40 -5.33
C ASP A 127 -23.57 1.27 -6.07
N GLU A 128 -24.12 2.13 -6.91
CA GLU A 128 -23.47 2.81 -8.02
C GLU A 128 -22.47 3.90 -7.59
N PHE A 129 -21.38 3.96 -8.36
CA PHE A 129 -20.26 4.88 -8.16
C PHE A 129 -20.19 5.96 -9.25
N SER A 130 -20.89 7.08 -9.09
CA SER A 130 -20.68 8.28 -9.91
C SER A 130 -21.41 9.53 -9.38
N ARG A 131 -20.94 10.14 -8.28
CA ARG A 131 -21.37 11.51 -7.91
C ARG A 131 -20.18 12.40 -7.57
N LEU A 132 -20.01 13.46 -8.37
CA LEU A 132 -19.02 14.54 -8.17
C LEU A 132 -19.18 15.21 -6.78
N ASP A 133 -20.39 15.24 -6.24
CA ASP A 133 -20.71 15.82 -4.92
C ASP A 133 -20.00 15.10 -3.75
N ARG A 134 -19.81 13.77 -3.87
CA ARG A 134 -19.07 12.98 -2.86
C ARG A 134 -17.58 13.36 -2.85
N TRP A 135 -17.00 13.62 -4.02
CA TRP A 135 -15.59 14.06 -4.14
C TRP A 135 -15.38 15.44 -3.52
N VAL A 136 -16.27 16.39 -3.79
CA VAL A 136 -16.17 17.75 -3.21
C VAL A 136 -16.32 17.72 -1.68
N THR A 137 -17.27 16.94 -1.17
CA THR A 137 -17.46 16.75 0.28
C THR A 137 -16.22 16.12 0.94
N PHE A 138 -15.62 15.12 0.30
CA PHE A 138 -14.37 14.51 0.76
C PHE A 138 -13.21 15.49 0.80
N PHE A 139 -12.97 16.25 -0.29
CA PHE A 139 -11.91 17.25 -0.33
C PHE A 139 -12.13 18.32 0.75
N ARG A 140 -13.35 18.81 0.96
CA ARG A 140 -13.64 19.76 2.06
C ARG A 140 -13.31 19.18 3.44
N LYS A 141 -13.66 17.91 3.68
CA LYS A 141 -13.38 17.23 4.96
C LYS A 141 -11.87 17.01 5.18
N ILE A 142 -11.13 16.74 4.11
CA ILE A 142 -9.69 16.48 4.14
C ILE A 142 -8.84 17.75 4.21
N VAL A 143 -9.25 18.84 3.57
CA VAL A 143 -8.50 20.11 3.55
C VAL A 143 -8.33 20.70 4.96
N GLY A 144 -9.23 20.38 5.90
CA GLY A 144 -9.09 20.76 7.31
C GLY A 144 -8.29 19.79 8.18
N MET A 145 -7.89 18.62 7.65
CA MET A 145 -7.19 17.58 8.40
C MET A 145 -5.70 17.59 8.08
N GLN A 146 -4.87 17.87 9.08
CA GLN A 146 -3.41 17.73 8.92
C GLN A 146 -3.05 16.29 8.58
N ALA A 147 -2.24 16.10 7.53
CA ALA A 147 -1.72 14.80 7.10
C ALA A 147 -2.80 13.76 6.73
N ALA A 148 -3.91 14.16 6.11
CA ALA A 148 -4.95 13.22 5.65
C ALA A 148 -4.53 12.34 4.45
N CYS A 149 -3.48 12.73 3.73
CA CYS A 149 -2.82 11.95 2.68
C CYS A 149 -1.31 12.17 2.80
N ILE A 150 -0.54 11.08 2.87
CA ILE A 150 0.92 11.11 2.93
C ILE A 150 1.47 10.29 1.76
N ILE A 151 2.18 10.97 0.87
CA ILE A 151 2.99 10.35 -0.18
C ILE A 151 4.41 10.27 0.34
N ARG A 152 4.98 9.06 0.37
CA ARG A 152 6.34 8.82 0.83
C ARG A 152 7.16 8.19 -0.27
N PHE A 153 8.28 8.82 -0.60
CA PHE A 153 9.32 8.27 -1.45
C PHE A 153 10.36 7.59 -0.57
N GLY A 154 10.65 6.31 -0.84
CA GLY A 154 11.72 5.56 -0.20
C GLY A 154 13.06 5.80 -0.89
N ALA A 155 14.11 5.22 -0.31
CA ALA A 155 15.45 5.30 -0.87
C ALA A 155 15.52 4.68 -2.28
N PRO A 156 16.25 5.29 -3.23
CA PRO A 156 16.41 4.77 -4.58
C PRO A 156 17.14 3.42 -4.57
N LEU A 157 16.77 2.59 -5.54
CA LEU A 157 17.42 1.32 -5.87
C LEU A 157 17.85 1.33 -7.33
N ASP A 158 18.89 0.58 -7.68
CA ASP A 158 19.17 0.30 -9.09
C ASP A 158 18.26 -0.78 -9.67
N CYS A 159 18.45 -1.12 -10.96
CA CYS A 159 17.69 -2.17 -11.65
C CYS A 159 17.82 -3.57 -11.04
N PHE A 160 18.78 -3.80 -10.16
CA PHE A 160 19.10 -5.10 -9.57
C PHE A 160 18.79 -5.13 -8.07
N GLY A 161 18.14 -4.08 -7.54
CA GLY A 161 17.71 -4.00 -6.15
C GLY A 161 18.81 -3.55 -5.19
N ASN A 162 19.95 -3.08 -5.69
CA ASN A 162 21.01 -2.57 -4.82
C ASN A 162 20.67 -1.15 -4.32
N PRO A 163 21.00 -0.80 -3.07
CA PRO A 163 20.93 0.56 -2.57
C PRO A 163 21.78 1.52 -3.42
N VAL A 164 21.30 2.75 -3.56
CA VAL A 164 22.01 3.84 -4.25
C VAL A 164 22.36 4.93 -3.25
N ASP A 165 23.61 5.40 -3.27
CA ASP A 165 24.08 6.50 -2.41
C ASP A 165 23.63 7.88 -2.93
N ASP A 166 23.98 8.94 -2.19
CA ASP A 166 23.56 10.31 -2.52
C ASP A 166 24.25 10.84 -3.80
N GLU A 167 25.39 10.25 -4.18
CA GLU A 167 26.12 10.52 -5.41
C GLU A 167 25.56 9.73 -6.62
N GLY A 168 24.66 8.79 -6.40
CA GLY A 168 24.03 7.98 -7.44
C GLY A 168 24.75 6.68 -7.78
N HIS A 169 25.72 6.24 -6.98
CA HIS A 169 26.38 4.96 -7.18
C HIS A 169 25.59 3.82 -6.53
N SER A 170 25.48 2.70 -7.24
CA SER A 170 25.01 1.46 -6.64
C SER A 170 26.00 0.99 -5.58
N THR A 171 25.50 0.50 -4.45
CA THR A 171 26.31 0.03 -3.33
C THR A 171 25.89 -1.36 -2.89
N THR A 172 26.81 -2.13 -2.32
CA THR A 172 26.44 -3.33 -1.57
C THR A 172 25.72 -2.95 -0.27
N PRO A 173 25.03 -3.88 0.40
CA PRO A 173 24.47 -3.62 1.74
C PRO A 173 25.50 -3.13 2.78
N GLY A 174 26.79 -3.39 2.57
CA GLY A 174 27.88 -2.89 3.41
C GLY A 174 28.44 -1.53 3.00
N GLY A 175 27.84 -0.83 2.03
CA GLY A 175 28.23 0.50 1.58
C GLY A 175 29.37 0.54 0.55
N ARG A 176 29.79 -0.60 0.01
CA ARG A 176 30.84 -0.63 -1.02
C ARG A 176 30.23 -0.30 -2.39
N SER A 177 30.75 0.71 -3.09
CA SER A 177 30.35 1.02 -4.46
C SER A 177 30.57 -0.17 -5.42
N ILE A 178 29.62 -0.40 -6.32
CA ILE A 178 29.61 -1.44 -7.33
C ILE A 178 29.14 -0.86 -8.68
N ASP A 179 29.65 -1.42 -9.79
CA ASP A 179 29.11 -1.10 -11.11
C ASP A 179 27.95 -2.04 -11.47
N PRO A 180 26.70 -1.54 -11.56
CA PRO A 180 25.56 -2.35 -11.97
C PRO A 180 25.70 -2.88 -13.42
N GLY A 181 26.60 -2.31 -14.23
CA GLY A 181 26.93 -2.80 -15.57
C GLY A 181 27.38 -4.26 -15.59
N THR A 182 28.09 -4.71 -14.56
CA THR A 182 28.62 -6.08 -14.47
C THR A 182 27.54 -7.15 -14.47
N TYR A 183 26.31 -6.83 -14.02
CA TYR A 183 25.17 -7.74 -14.03
C TYR A 183 24.67 -8.03 -15.46
N VAL A 184 24.96 -7.13 -16.42
CA VAL A 184 24.54 -7.29 -17.80
C VAL A 184 25.63 -7.81 -18.73
N GLU A 185 26.79 -8.15 -18.19
CA GLU A 185 27.93 -8.62 -18.98
C GLU A 185 27.95 -10.14 -19.17
N ARG A 186 28.56 -10.56 -20.29
CA ARG A 186 28.98 -11.93 -20.54
C ARG A 186 30.39 -11.90 -21.10
N ARG A 187 31.35 -12.52 -20.39
CA ARG A 187 32.79 -12.49 -20.74
C ARG A 187 33.33 -11.04 -20.89
N GLY A 188 32.95 -10.16 -19.97
CA GLY A 188 33.42 -8.77 -19.92
C GLY A 188 32.84 -7.85 -21.00
N LYS A 189 31.75 -8.26 -21.66
CA LYS A 189 31.04 -7.43 -22.65
C LYS A 189 29.56 -7.37 -22.32
N PRO A 190 28.93 -6.18 -22.30
CA PRO A 190 27.48 -6.06 -22.13
C PRO A 190 26.71 -6.85 -23.18
N VAL A 191 25.67 -7.56 -22.75
CA VAL A 191 24.79 -8.35 -23.63
C VAL A 191 23.34 -8.28 -23.17
N ASN A 192 22.43 -8.24 -24.13
CA ASN A 192 21.00 -8.40 -23.88
C ASN A 192 20.68 -9.87 -23.62
N ASP A 193 20.08 -10.19 -22.47
CA ASP A 193 19.71 -11.55 -22.08
C ASP A 193 18.37 -11.52 -21.36
N GLY A 194 17.29 -11.79 -22.10
CA GLY A 194 15.94 -11.70 -21.56
C GLY A 194 15.63 -12.66 -20.41
N ALA A 195 16.31 -13.82 -20.35
CA ALA A 195 16.10 -14.79 -19.28
C ALA A 195 16.73 -14.29 -17.96
N ARG A 196 17.96 -13.78 -18.05
CA ARG A 196 18.66 -13.13 -16.93
C ARG A 196 17.92 -11.88 -16.45
N ASP A 197 17.54 -11.00 -17.37
CA ASP A 197 16.86 -9.75 -17.02
C ASP A 197 15.51 -10.03 -16.34
N ALA A 198 14.79 -11.07 -16.76
CA ALA A 198 13.56 -11.52 -16.11
C ALA A 198 13.81 -12.13 -14.71
N ALA A 199 14.99 -12.71 -14.45
CA ALA A 199 15.37 -13.18 -13.12
C ALA A 199 15.65 -12.00 -12.19
N TYR A 200 16.47 -11.03 -12.62
CA TYR A 200 16.73 -9.82 -11.83
C TYR A 200 15.47 -8.99 -11.59
N THR A 201 14.55 -8.93 -12.56
CA THR A 201 13.26 -8.25 -12.35
C THR A 201 12.43 -8.93 -11.25
N ARG A 202 12.54 -10.26 -11.10
CA ARG A 202 11.88 -10.99 -10.00
C ARG A 202 12.53 -10.67 -8.65
N GLU A 203 13.85 -10.68 -8.58
CA GLU A 203 14.58 -10.31 -7.35
C GLU A 203 14.30 -8.86 -6.93
N LEU A 204 14.30 -7.93 -7.90
CA LEU A 204 13.92 -6.53 -7.66
C LEU A 204 12.50 -6.42 -7.09
N SER A 205 11.57 -7.28 -7.51
CA SER A 205 10.21 -7.30 -6.97
C SER A 205 10.19 -7.56 -5.48
N ASP A 206 10.97 -8.52 -5.01
CA ASP A 206 11.01 -8.90 -3.60
C ASP A 206 11.57 -7.76 -2.77
N VAL A 207 12.65 -7.11 -3.26
CA VAL A 207 13.21 -5.90 -2.64
C VAL A 207 12.18 -4.78 -2.59
N LEU A 208 11.43 -4.52 -3.68
CA LEU A 208 10.40 -3.48 -3.72
C LEU A 208 9.24 -3.76 -2.76
N VAL A 209 8.81 -5.01 -2.60
CA VAL A 209 7.78 -5.40 -1.63
C VAL A 209 8.25 -5.11 -0.21
N ASP A 210 9.49 -5.44 0.13
CA ASP A 210 10.04 -5.11 1.43
C ASP A 210 10.18 -3.60 1.64
N ARG A 211 10.57 -2.84 0.61
CA ARG A 211 10.52 -1.37 0.67
C ARG A 211 9.11 -0.85 0.88
N TYR A 212 8.08 -1.40 0.26
CA TYR A 212 6.70 -0.97 0.50
C TYR A 212 6.24 -1.21 1.93
N ARG A 213 6.68 -2.32 2.56
CA ARG A 213 6.43 -2.55 3.99
C ARG A 213 7.13 -1.50 4.85
N GLN A 214 8.41 -1.27 4.60
CA GLN A 214 9.24 -0.32 5.36
C GLN A 214 8.79 1.14 5.20
N GLU A 215 8.29 1.51 4.02
CA GLU A 215 7.94 2.89 3.67
C GLU A 215 6.43 3.17 3.77
N THR A 216 5.61 2.20 4.16
CA THR A 216 4.19 2.44 4.47
C THR A 216 4.10 3.28 5.74
N VAL A 217 3.28 4.33 5.67
CA VAL A 217 3.00 5.21 6.81
C VAL A 217 1.64 4.82 7.38
N LEU A 218 1.62 4.36 8.63
CA LEU A 218 0.36 4.05 9.32
C LEU A 218 -0.37 5.34 9.70
N MET A 219 -1.69 5.28 9.70
CA MET A 219 -2.60 6.40 9.97
C MET A 219 -3.39 6.15 11.26
N ALA A 220 -3.97 7.18 11.89
CA ALA A 220 -4.68 7.01 13.16
C ALA A 220 -5.88 6.06 13.01
N THR A 221 -6.60 6.13 11.88
CA THR A 221 -7.64 5.15 11.53
C THR A 221 -7.13 3.71 11.49
N SER A 222 -5.90 3.46 11.02
CA SER A 222 -5.31 2.11 11.05
C SER A 222 -5.05 1.63 12.47
N LEU A 223 -4.50 2.49 13.35
CA LEU A 223 -4.20 2.12 14.74
C LEU A 223 -5.49 1.79 15.51
N VAL A 224 -6.47 2.69 15.46
CA VAL A 224 -7.75 2.53 16.16
C VAL A 224 -8.52 1.34 15.62
N ALA A 225 -8.54 1.14 14.30
CA ALA A 225 -9.18 -0.02 13.70
C ALA A 225 -8.51 -1.33 14.11
N HIS A 226 -7.19 -1.35 14.24
CA HIS A 226 -6.46 -2.54 14.64
C HIS A 226 -6.74 -2.93 16.09
N VAL A 227 -6.79 -1.98 17.02
CA VAL A 227 -7.14 -2.26 18.42
C VAL A 227 -8.57 -2.82 18.52
N LEU A 228 -9.54 -2.16 17.88
CA LEU A 228 -10.94 -2.62 17.88
C LEU A 228 -11.11 -3.97 17.19
N PHE A 229 -10.44 -4.20 16.06
CA PHE A 229 -10.50 -5.46 15.34
C PHE A 229 -9.80 -6.59 16.11
N ARG A 230 -8.69 -6.31 16.79
CA ARG A 230 -8.03 -7.28 17.68
C ARG A 230 -8.91 -7.66 18.86
N ARG A 231 -9.61 -6.70 19.48
CA ARG A 231 -10.63 -6.97 20.51
C ARG A 231 -11.74 -7.87 19.98
N LEU A 232 -12.28 -7.57 18.79
CA LEU A 232 -13.25 -8.45 18.12
C LEU A 232 -12.68 -9.87 17.92
N VAL A 233 -11.42 -9.98 17.49
CA VAL A 233 -10.77 -11.29 17.31
C VAL A 233 -10.67 -12.06 18.63
N ARG A 234 -10.28 -11.37 19.71
CA ARG A 234 -10.15 -11.91 21.07
C ARG A 234 -11.48 -12.38 21.64
N GLU A 235 -12.57 -11.62 21.44
CA GLU A 235 -13.89 -11.92 22.00
C GLU A 235 -14.71 -12.94 21.21
N THR A 236 -14.28 -13.29 20.00
CA THR A 236 -15.00 -14.27 19.17
C THR A 236 -14.14 -15.49 18.78
N PRO A 237 -13.45 -16.15 19.74
CA PRO A 237 -12.51 -17.22 19.45
C PRO A 237 -13.17 -18.35 18.66
N GLY A 238 -12.46 -18.89 17.66
CA GLY A 238 -12.95 -19.97 16.81
C GLY A 238 -13.86 -19.54 15.65
N LEU A 239 -14.32 -18.28 15.60
CA LEU A 239 -15.01 -17.76 14.42
C LEU A 239 -14.01 -17.53 13.28
N ASP A 240 -14.42 -17.88 12.07
CA ASP A 240 -13.66 -17.49 10.87
C ASP A 240 -13.86 -16.00 10.56
N LEU A 241 -13.01 -15.46 9.67
CA LEU A 241 -13.07 -14.05 9.27
C LEU A 241 -14.50 -13.62 8.88
N PHE A 242 -15.21 -14.40 8.05
CA PHE A 242 -16.53 -14.02 7.56
C PHE A 242 -17.60 -14.02 8.66
N ALA A 243 -17.52 -14.96 9.60
CA ALA A 243 -18.39 -14.97 10.77
C ALA A 243 -18.14 -13.75 11.66
N ARG A 244 -16.87 -13.38 11.90
CA ARG A 244 -16.51 -12.18 12.68
C ARG A 244 -17.04 -10.90 12.05
N LEU A 245 -17.07 -10.82 10.71
CA LEU A 245 -17.60 -9.64 10.01
C LEU A 245 -19.11 -9.40 10.19
N ARG A 246 -19.84 -10.39 10.71
CA ARG A 246 -21.27 -10.29 11.01
C ARG A 246 -21.58 -9.81 12.42
N VAL A 247 -20.57 -9.77 13.30
CA VAL A 247 -20.69 -9.36 14.71
C VAL A 247 -20.70 -7.83 14.79
N ARG A 248 -21.80 -7.22 14.35
CA ARG A 248 -21.96 -5.76 14.22
C ARG A 248 -22.53 -5.18 15.50
N GLY A 249 -21.87 -4.20 16.09
CA GLY A 249 -22.39 -3.48 17.25
C GLY A 249 -22.31 -4.26 18.58
N GLU A 250 -21.83 -5.51 18.57
CA GLU A 250 -21.80 -6.37 19.77
C GLU A 250 -20.50 -6.19 20.57
N ILE A 251 -19.38 -5.89 19.90
CA ILE A 251 -18.08 -5.70 20.54
C ILE A 251 -17.93 -4.25 20.97
N THR A 252 -17.78 -4.04 22.27
CA THR A 252 -17.69 -2.71 22.88
C THR A 252 -16.48 -2.64 23.80
N MET A 253 -15.80 -1.49 23.81
CA MET A 253 -14.60 -1.23 24.59
C MET A 253 -14.74 0.10 25.32
N PRO A 254 -14.46 0.19 26.63
CA PRO A 254 -14.39 1.46 27.33
C PRO A 254 -13.42 2.42 26.63
N ARG A 255 -13.82 3.68 26.45
CA ARG A 255 -12.98 4.64 25.71
C ARG A 255 -11.59 4.82 26.34
N GLU A 256 -11.50 4.76 27.66
CA GLU A 256 -10.22 4.83 28.39
C GLU A 256 -9.32 3.62 28.09
N GLU A 257 -9.90 2.43 27.98
CA GLU A 257 -9.17 1.21 27.59
C GLU A 257 -8.68 1.32 26.14
N LEU A 258 -9.53 1.79 25.21
CA LEU A 258 -9.15 2.02 23.82
C LEU A 258 -7.99 3.02 23.69
N VAL A 259 -8.05 4.13 24.44
CA VAL A 259 -7.00 5.14 24.47
C VAL A 259 -5.68 4.55 24.98
N ALA A 260 -5.73 3.75 26.06
CA ALA A 260 -4.55 3.09 26.61
C ALA A 260 -3.94 2.07 25.62
N GLU A 261 -4.75 1.21 25.01
CA GLU A 261 -4.29 0.22 24.03
C GLU A 261 -3.72 0.88 22.75
N VAL A 262 -4.34 1.97 22.27
CA VAL A 262 -3.80 2.76 21.15
C VAL A 262 -2.47 3.41 21.52
N GLY A 263 -2.32 3.90 22.76
CA GLY A 263 -1.06 4.42 23.27
C GLY A 263 0.05 3.36 23.28
N ALA A 264 -0.24 2.17 23.83
CA ALA A 264 0.70 1.05 23.86
C ALA A 264 1.10 0.59 22.44
N LEU A 265 0.13 0.53 21.52
CA LEU A 265 0.38 0.23 20.10
C LEU A 265 1.29 1.29 19.46
N ARG A 266 1.00 2.58 19.67
CA ARG A 266 1.82 3.69 19.17
C ARG A 266 3.27 3.58 19.67
N ASP A 267 3.46 3.34 20.96
CA ASP A 267 4.78 3.27 21.57
C ASP A 267 5.60 2.10 20.99
N ARG A 268 4.93 0.95 20.79
CA ARG A 268 5.56 -0.19 20.11
C ARG A 268 5.88 0.10 18.64
N LEU A 269 5.04 0.85 17.94
CA LEU A 269 5.32 1.29 16.57
C LEU A 269 6.48 2.28 16.49
N LEU A 270 6.69 3.14 17.49
CA LEU A 270 7.86 4.02 17.58
C LEU A 270 9.16 3.21 17.69
N GLU A 271 9.18 2.13 18.48
CA GLU A 271 10.32 1.22 18.57
C GLU A 271 10.60 0.52 17.23
N LEU A 272 9.56 0.06 16.53
CA LEU A 272 9.69 -0.55 15.21
C LEU A 272 10.15 0.46 14.15
N GLN A 273 9.73 1.73 14.26
CA GLN A 273 10.21 2.80 13.39
C GLN A 273 11.72 3.05 13.58
N ALA A 274 12.21 3.05 14.82
CA ALA A 274 13.65 3.16 15.10
C ALA A 274 14.47 2.02 14.48
N GLN A 275 13.84 0.87 14.25
CA GLN A 275 14.42 -0.29 13.56
C GLN A 275 14.21 -0.27 12.03
N ASN A 276 13.67 0.81 11.46
CA ASN A 276 13.31 0.95 10.04
C ASN A 276 12.34 -0.12 9.51
N VAL A 277 11.43 -0.60 10.37
CA VAL A 277 10.46 -1.66 10.02
C VAL A 277 9.19 -1.09 9.41
N VAL A 278 8.76 0.07 9.90
CA VAL A 278 7.50 0.74 9.55
C VAL A 278 7.67 2.24 9.72
N ARG A 279 6.81 3.04 9.10
CA ARG A 279 6.73 4.48 9.36
C ARG A 279 5.43 4.85 10.04
N ILE A 280 5.51 5.85 10.90
CA ILE A 280 4.38 6.62 11.43
C ILE A 280 4.65 8.10 11.19
N ASN A 281 3.59 8.89 11.08
CA ASN A 281 3.73 10.33 10.89
C ASN A 281 3.95 11.06 12.23
N ASP A 282 4.41 12.31 12.16
CA ASP A 282 4.70 13.13 13.35
C ASP A 282 3.48 13.30 14.26
N ALA A 283 2.27 13.37 13.67
CA ALA A 283 1.03 13.44 14.44
C ALA A 283 0.82 12.18 15.30
N ILE A 284 1.02 10.98 14.75
CA ILE A 284 0.95 9.73 15.53
C ILE A 284 2.07 9.68 16.57
N ALA A 285 3.27 10.14 16.22
CA ALA A 285 4.42 10.10 17.13
C ALA A 285 4.28 11.03 18.35
N THR A 286 3.60 12.17 18.20
CA THR A 286 3.62 13.25 19.20
C THR A 286 2.28 13.52 19.88
N LEU A 287 1.15 13.23 19.23
CA LEU A 287 -0.16 13.52 19.81
C LEU A 287 -0.50 12.56 20.94
N ASP A 288 -1.30 13.07 21.88
CA ASP A 288 -1.95 12.26 22.91
C ASP A 288 -2.81 11.16 22.26
N PRO A 289 -2.77 9.90 22.74
CA PRO A 289 -3.56 8.80 22.15
C PRO A 289 -5.06 9.09 22.09
N ARG A 290 -5.61 9.90 23.01
CA ARG A 290 -7.00 10.34 22.96
C ARG A 290 -7.31 11.16 21.72
N ILE A 291 -6.38 12.04 21.31
CA ILE A 291 -6.53 12.82 20.08
C ILE A 291 -6.53 11.91 18.86
N LEU A 292 -5.72 10.84 18.86
CA LEU A 292 -5.70 9.85 17.77
C LEU A 292 -7.04 9.10 17.65
N VAL A 293 -7.59 8.67 18.79
CA VAL A 293 -8.91 8.02 18.87
C VAL A 293 -10.01 8.96 18.36
N ASP A 294 -10.02 10.19 18.85
CA ASP A 294 -11.04 11.18 18.49
C ASP A 294 -11.00 11.54 17.01
N ARG A 295 -9.78 11.67 16.48
CA ARG A 295 -9.55 11.90 15.05
C ARG A 295 -10.09 10.75 14.22
N ALA A 296 -9.77 9.49 14.55
CA ALA A 296 -10.26 8.33 13.79
C ALA A 296 -11.80 8.24 13.80
N LEU A 297 -12.43 8.42 14.96
CA LEU A 297 -13.88 8.38 15.12
C LEU A 297 -14.57 9.51 14.33
N ALA A 298 -14.04 10.74 14.39
CA ALA A 298 -14.56 11.86 13.61
C ALA A 298 -14.41 11.67 12.09
N VAL A 299 -13.33 11.01 11.68
CA VAL A 299 -13.04 10.70 10.27
C VAL A 299 -14.05 9.71 9.70
N TRP A 300 -14.34 8.63 10.42
CA TRP A 300 -15.33 7.64 9.99
C TRP A 300 -16.76 8.16 10.04
N ASN A 301 -17.07 9.08 10.97
CA ASN A 301 -18.40 9.64 11.09
C ASN A 301 -18.79 10.53 9.89
N GLY A 302 -19.92 10.25 9.24
CA GLY A 302 -20.54 11.12 8.24
C GLY A 302 -19.88 11.13 6.86
N TYR A 303 -19.06 10.14 6.51
CA TYR A 303 -18.52 10.00 5.15
C TYR A 303 -18.91 8.69 4.46
N HIS A 304 -18.58 7.55 5.07
CA HIS A 304 -19.05 6.25 4.61
C HIS A 304 -20.54 6.11 4.93
N THR A 305 -21.26 5.27 4.18
CA THR A 305 -22.67 5.01 4.51
C THR A 305 -22.77 4.27 5.84
N ARG A 306 -21.77 3.42 6.12
CA ARG A 306 -21.55 2.73 7.39
C ARG A 306 -20.43 3.38 8.18
N VAL A 307 -20.54 3.39 9.50
CA VAL A 307 -19.51 3.92 10.40
C VAL A 307 -18.69 2.76 10.95
N ALA A 308 -17.35 2.84 10.92
CA ALA A 308 -16.50 1.74 11.40
C ALA A 308 -16.66 1.50 12.91
N ALA A 309 -16.71 2.58 13.69
CA ALA A 309 -16.88 2.54 15.14
C ALA A 309 -17.66 3.76 15.63
N LYS A 310 -18.46 3.57 16.69
CA LYS A 310 -19.36 4.59 17.22
C LYS A 310 -19.17 4.74 18.73
N VAL A 311 -19.31 5.96 19.24
CA VAL A 311 -19.32 6.23 20.68
C VAL A 311 -20.72 5.92 21.24
N LEU A 312 -20.78 5.10 22.28
CA LEU A 312 -21.98 4.74 23.03
C LEU A 312 -21.75 5.02 24.52
N GLY A 313 -22.18 6.21 24.98
CA GLY A 313 -21.91 6.64 26.34
C GLY A 313 -20.42 6.80 26.61
N ALA A 314 -19.88 6.04 27.56
CA ALA A 314 -18.45 6.01 27.90
C ALA A 314 -17.64 5.04 27.02
N ASP A 315 -18.32 4.25 26.18
CA ASP A 315 -17.70 3.17 25.43
C ASP A 315 -17.63 3.48 23.94
N VAL A 316 -16.82 2.71 23.22
CA VAL A 316 -16.69 2.70 21.77
C VAL A 316 -17.03 1.32 21.26
N THR A 317 -17.99 1.25 20.34
CA THR A 317 -18.49 0.00 19.76
C THR A 317 -17.95 -0.19 18.34
N ALA A 318 -17.54 -1.41 18.02
CA ALA A 318 -17.20 -1.85 16.67
C ALA A 318 -18.48 -2.03 15.82
N GLU A 319 -18.90 -0.95 15.17
CA GLU A 319 -20.17 -0.87 14.44
C GLU A 319 -20.11 -1.61 13.08
N ASP A 320 -19.03 -1.42 12.32
CA ASP A 320 -18.81 -2.12 11.05
C ASP A 320 -17.44 -2.83 11.04
N PRO A 321 -17.39 -4.11 11.45
CA PRO A 321 -16.21 -4.96 11.36
C PRO A 321 -15.58 -5.04 9.97
N THR A 322 -16.37 -4.91 8.89
CA THR A 322 -15.85 -4.95 7.52
C THR A 322 -15.02 -3.70 7.23
N LEU A 323 -15.47 -2.53 7.68
CA LEU A 323 -14.71 -1.30 7.53
C LEU A 323 -13.51 -1.25 8.48
N LEU A 324 -13.64 -1.79 9.70
CA LEU A 324 -12.49 -1.98 10.62
C LEU A 324 -11.42 -2.88 9.99
N LEU A 325 -11.82 -4.00 9.37
CA LEU A 325 -10.90 -4.88 8.64
C LEU A 325 -10.12 -4.11 7.57
N TYR A 326 -10.81 -3.27 6.78
CA TYR A 326 -10.16 -2.48 5.75
C TYR A 326 -9.07 -1.55 6.31
N TYR A 327 -9.33 -0.80 7.38
CA TYR A 327 -8.32 0.10 7.94
C TYR A 327 -7.21 -0.64 8.70
N GLN A 328 -7.55 -1.72 9.40
CA GLN A 328 -6.58 -2.51 10.17
C GLN A 328 -5.62 -3.30 9.28
N ASN A 329 -6.01 -3.62 8.04
CA ASN A 329 -5.18 -4.42 7.13
C ASN A 329 -3.78 -3.83 6.87
N ARG A 330 -3.58 -2.53 7.11
CA ARG A 330 -2.24 -1.91 7.08
C ARG A 330 -1.29 -2.42 8.16
N LEU A 331 -1.81 -2.91 9.28
CA LEU A 331 -1.05 -3.46 10.40
C LEU A 331 -0.83 -4.97 10.32
N VAL A 332 -1.44 -5.67 9.36
CA VAL A 332 -1.31 -7.14 9.21
C VAL A 332 0.14 -7.62 9.16
N PRO A 333 1.06 -7.00 8.40
CA PRO A 333 2.47 -7.43 8.37
C PRO A 333 3.22 -7.28 9.69
N PHE A 334 2.65 -6.50 10.62
CA PHE A 334 3.27 -6.15 11.90
C PHE A 334 2.49 -6.71 13.09
N ALA A 335 1.35 -7.37 12.87
CA ALA A 335 0.38 -7.72 13.92
C ALA A 335 1.00 -8.46 15.11
N THR A 336 1.86 -9.46 14.86
CA THR A 336 2.56 -10.22 15.91
C THR A 336 3.70 -9.44 16.57
N ARG A 337 4.25 -8.43 15.90
CA ARG A 337 5.35 -7.60 16.40
C ARG A 337 4.87 -6.46 17.30
N VAL A 338 3.59 -6.10 17.19
CA VAL A 338 2.97 -5.01 17.95
C VAL A 338 2.15 -5.48 19.16
N VAL A 339 2.26 -6.76 19.52
CA VAL A 339 1.65 -7.32 20.73
C VAL A 339 2.35 -6.74 21.97
N THR A 340 1.55 -6.22 22.91
CA THR A 340 2.02 -5.65 24.17
C THR A 340 1.57 -6.43 25.40
N CYS A 341 0.62 -7.37 25.25
CA CYS A 341 0.16 -8.26 26.32
C CYS A 341 -0.05 -9.69 25.81
N ALA A 342 0.14 -10.69 26.67
CA ALA A 342 0.05 -12.10 26.30
C ALA A 342 -1.37 -12.51 25.81
N GLU A 343 -2.41 -11.84 26.31
CA GLU A 343 -3.81 -12.10 25.94
C GLU A 343 -4.09 -11.80 24.45
N ASP A 344 -3.28 -10.95 23.83
CA ASP A 344 -3.43 -10.53 22.44
C ASP A 344 -2.67 -11.43 21.44
N GLU A 345 -1.82 -12.34 21.90
CA GLU A 345 -0.97 -13.15 21.03
C GLU A 345 -1.78 -14.01 20.04
N ALA A 346 -2.83 -14.67 20.53
CA ALA A 346 -3.69 -15.50 19.69
C ALA A 346 -4.42 -14.66 18.63
N ALA A 347 -4.93 -13.49 19.02
CA ALA A 347 -5.62 -12.59 18.13
C ALA A 347 -4.67 -12.01 17.07
N ALA A 348 -3.47 -11.61 17.46
CA ALA A 348 -2.44 -11.11 16.56
C ALA A 348 -1.98 -12.17 15.54
N ALA A 349 -1.84 -13.44 15.96
CA ALA A 349 -1.52 -14.55 15.06
C ALA A 349 -2.65 -14.82 14.05
N GLU A 350 -3.91 -14.61 14.42
CA GLU A 350 -5.02 -14.68 13.48
C GLU A 350 -5.04 -13.51 12.49
N ILE A 351 -4.80 -12.29 12.97
CA ILE A 351 -4.69 -11.10 12.11
C ILE A 351 -3.55 -11.26 11.10
N ALA A 352 -2.38 -11.74 11.52
CA ALA A 352 -1.24 -11.96 10.63
C ALA A 352 -1.55 -12.95 9.50
N ARG A 353 -2.44 -13.92 9.72
CA ARG A 353 -2.87 -14.89 8.70
C ARG A 353 -3.79 -14.31 7.63
N ILE A 354 -4.40 -13.15 7.86
CA ILE A 354 -5.26 -12.49 6.86
C ILE A 354 -4.45 -12.17 5.59
N GLY A 355 -3.21 -11.70 5.75
CA GLY A 355 -2.32 -11.36 4.63
C GLY A 355 -1.62 -12.55 3.97
N GLY A 356 -1.67 -13.73 4.59
CA GLY A 356 -1.00 -14.96 4.11
C GLY A 356 -1.85 -15.81 3.16
N ARG A 357 -3.10 -15.41 2.89
CA ARG A 357 -3.98 -16.09 1.92
C ARG A 357 -3.74 -15.52 0.51
N ARG A 358 -2.58 -15.80 -0.10
CA ARG A 358 -2.39 -15.63 -1.55
C ARG A 358 -1.48 -16.71 -2.10
#